data_AF-R7QXY8-F1
#
_entry.id   AF-R7QXY8-F1
#
_cell.length_a   1.000
_cell.length_b   1.000
_cell.length_c   1.000
_cell.angle_alpha   90.00
_cell.angle_beta   90.00
_cell.angle_gamma   90.00
#
_symmetry.space_group_name_H-M   'P 1'
#
loop_
_entity.id
_entity.type
_entity.pdbx_description
1 polymer ?
#
loop_
_entity_poly.entity_id
_entity_poly.type
_entity_poly.pdbx_seq_one_letter_code
_entity_poly.pdbx_strand_id
1 'polypeptide(L)'
;MIKRKMILALMLMCSVGVVGCGNRQDPVQPETETQAETGTEVRTEKEAETEYAIEDASEQTTEFYLPKEETDKLEEQYREVLTQIKTAVADRNMEELAQYVAYPCYVGIPDVIAVRSEEEFEALDVDQVLTEELVDVIENTDIDSLELYDAGYVVSGESGKPNITIGTGEDGKVGITGFNY
;
A
#
# COMPACT_ATOMS: atom_id res chain seq x y z
N MET A 1 -36.12 22.82 -10.01
CA MET A 1 -35.82 21.74 -10.98
C MET A 1 -35.84 22.30 -12.39
N ILE A 2 -34.74 22.26 -13.15
CA ILE A 2 -34.71 22.57 -14.59
C ILE A 2 -33.86 21.48 -15.26
N LYS A 3 -34.46 20.68 -16.14
CA LYS A 3 -33.76 19.62 -16.88
C LYS A 3 -33.26 20.19 -18.21
N ARG A 4 -31.95 20.17 -18.46
CA ARG A 4 -31.35 20.46 -19.77
C ARG A 4 -30.74 19.17 -20.34
N LYS A 5 -31.20 18.76 -21.52
CA LYS A 5 -30.68 17.62 -22.28
C LYS A 5 -30.16 18.13 -23.64
N MET A 6 -28.86 18.04 -23.87
CA MET A 6 -28.20 18.20 -25.18
C MET A 6 -27.02 17.22 -25.19
N ILE A 7 -27.15 16.02 -25.77
CA ILE A 7 -27.06 15.72 -27.21
C ILE A 7 -25.64 15.94 -27.75
N LEU A 8 -24.85 14.86 -27.64
CA LEU A 8 -23.99 14.25 -28.66
C LEU A 8 -23.26 15.15 -29.68
N ALA A 9 -21.92 15.06 -29.67
CA ALA A 9 -21.08 15.36 -30.83
C ALA A 9 -19.98 14.27 -30.95
N LEU A 10 -20.14 13.37 -31.93
CA LEU A 10 -19.16 12.33 -32.24
C LEU A 10 -18.08 12.88 -33.17
N MET A 11 -16.82 12.91 -32.74
CA MET A 11 -15.67 13.17 -33.62
C MET A 11 -14.81 11.92 -33.77
N LEU A 12 -15.00 11.23 -34.89
CA LEU A 12 -14.12 10.18 -35.37
C LEU A 12 -12.94 10.81 -36.12
N MET A 13 -11.71 10.58 -35.67
CA MET A 13 -10.50 10.83 -36.46
C MET A 13 -9.64 9.57 -36.53
N CYS A 14 -9.62 8.95 -37.70
CA CYS A 14 -8.68 7.87 -38.02
C CYS A 14 -7.46 8.46 -38.74
N SER A 15 -6.27 8.33 -38.18
CA SER A 15 -5.00 8.63 -38.86
C SER A 15 -4.12 7.39 -38.90
N VAL A 16 -4.30 6.56 -39.92
CA VAL A 16 -3.41 5.43 -40.23
C VAL A 16 -2.13 5.99 -40.86
N GLY A 17 -0.99 5.78 -40.19
CA GLY A 17 0.35 6.05 -40.74
C GLY A 17 1.13 4.74 -40.89
N VAL A 18 1.65 4.47 -42.08
CA VAL A 18 2.47 3.29 -42.40
C VAL A 18 3.63 3.72 -43.31
N VAL A 19 4.69 2.91 -43.35
CA VAL A 19 5.91 2.99 -44.17
C VAL A 19 7.12 3.65 -43.49
N GLY A 20 8.07 2.80 -43.12
CA GLY A 20 9.49 3.11 -42.91
C GLY A 20 10.32 1.86 -43.20
N CYS A 21 11.28 1.93 -44.11
CA CYS A 21 12.17 0.82 -44.49
C CYS A 21 13.60 1.34 -44.63
N GLY A 22 14.63 0.63 -44.14
CA GLY A 22 16.02 1.15 -44.21
C GLY A 22 17.16 0.35 -43.58
N ASN A 23 17.48 -0.82 -44.14
CA ASN A 23 18.76 -1.57 -44.08
C ASN A 23 20.01 -0.97 -43.37
N ARG A 24 20.60 -1.76 -42.44
CA ARG A 24 22.05 -2.07 -42.23
C ARG A 24 22.21 -2.90 -40.92
N GLN A 25 23.01 -3.97 -40.76
CA GLN A 25 24.39 -4.34 -41.16
C GLN A 25 25.48 -3.43 -40.57
N ASP A 26 26.49 -3.89 -39.80
CA ASP A 26 26.88 -5.24 -39.34
C ASP A 26 27.78 -5.09 -38.04
N PRO A 27 28.29 -6.16 -37.37
CA PRO A 27 28.80 -6.10 -35.98
C PRO A 27 30.33 -5.82 -35.85
N VAL A 28 30.87 -6.03 -34.62
CA VAL A 28 32.28 -6.36 -34.20
C VAL A 28 32.87 -5.46 -33.07
N GLN A 29 33.38 -6.10 -31.99
CA GLN A 29 34.30 -5.56 -30.95
C GLN A 29 35.77 -5.93 -31.32
N PRO A 30 36.85 -5.64 -30.55
CA PRO A 30 37.02 -4.84 -29.32
C PRO A 30 38.16 -3.80 -29.46
N GLU A 31 38.68 -3.23 -28.37
CA GLU A 31 40.11 -3.41 -27.94
C GLU A 31 40.41 -2.77 -26.57
N THR A 32 41.67 -2.86 -26.11
CA THR A 32 42.10 -2.74 -24.69
C THR A 32 43.17 -1.63 -24.53
N GLU A 33 43.82 -1.52 -23.35
CA GLU A 33 45.05 -0.73 -23.02
C GLU A 33 44.84 0.71 -22.48
N THR A 34 45.68 1.30 -21.60
CA THR A 34 46.77 0.80 -20.69
C THR A 34 47.26 1.93 -19.73
N GLN A 35 47.47 1.64 -18.42
CA GLN A 35 48.33 2.36 -17.42
C GLN A 35 48.09 3.89 -17.15
N ALA A 36 48.62 4.57 -16.10
CA ALA A 36 49.01 4.24 -14.71
C ALA A 36 49.35 5.54 -13.92
N GLU A 37 49.13 5.55 -12.58
CA GLU A 37 49.86 6.27 -11.47
C GLU A 37 50.24 7.78 -11.57
N THR A 38 50.50 8.60 -10.53
CA THR A 38 50.53 8.51 -9.04
C THR A 38 50.28 9.91 -8.40
N GLY A 39 49.94 9.99 -7.11
CA GLY A 39 50.05 11.20 -6.24
C GLY A 39 48.78 11.50 -5.40
N THR A 40 48.72 11.58 -4.05
CA THR A 40 49.62 12.17 -3.01
C THR A 40 49.49 13.69 -2.92
N GLU A 41 49.10 14.37 -1.83
CA GLU A 41 48.65 14.04 -0.44
C GLU A 41 48.05 15.34 0.20
N VAL A 42 47.37 15.47 1.37
CA VAL A 42 46.85 14.59 2.46
C VAL A 42 45.83 15.40 3.33
N ARG A 43 45.00 14.74 4.16
CA ARG A 43 44.15 15.32 5.26
C ARG A 43 43.00 16.25 4.80
N THR A 44 41.94 16.59 5.58
CA THR A 44 41.50 16.40 6.98
C THR A 44 39.97 16.65 6.99
N GLU A 45 39.04 16.08 7.79
CA GLU A 45 38.85 14.86 8.62
C GLU A 45 37.31 14.82 9.00
N LYS A 46 36.84 13.85 9.82
CA LYS A 46 35.52 13.79 10.54
C LYS A 46 34.30 13.07 9.92
N GLU A 47 34.31 11.74 10.05
CA GLU A 47 33.40 10.94 10.91
C GLU A 47 31.87 11.19 10.89
N ALA A 48 31.15 10.15 10.43
CA ALA A 48 29.96 9.60 11.10
C ALA A 48 29.82 8.11 10.72
N GLU A 49 30.77 7.26 11.13
CA GLU A 49 30.66 5.81 10.94
C GLU A 49 29.66 5.22 11.94
N THR A 50 28.55 4.68 11.45
CA THR A 50 27.68 3.79 12.23
C THR A 50 28.32 2.40 12.22
N GLU A 51 29.11 2.11 13.26
CA GLU A 51 29.77 0.83 13.47
C GLU A 51 28.72 -0.27 13.76
N TYR A 52 28.27 -0.96 12.72
CA TYR A 52 27.51 -2.21 12.86
C TYR A 52 28.46 -3.33 13.27
N ALA A 53 28.70 -3.45 14.57
CA ALA A 53 29.41 -4.57 15.16
C ALA A 53 28.62 -5.87 14.97
N ILE A 54 29.00 -6.68 13.97
CA ILE A 54 28.41 -7.99 13.71
C ILE A 54 29.12 -9.05 14.57
N GLU A 55 28.72 -9.18 15.83
CA GLU A 55 29.18 -10.28 16.69
C GLU A 55 28.05 -11.27 17.07
N ASP A 56 28.45 -12.54 16.99
CA ASP A 56 27.83 -13.79 17.43
C ASP A 56 26.44 -14.21 16.89
N ALA A 57 26.42 -15.42 16.32
CA ALA A 57 25.21 -16.07 15.82
C ALA A 57 24.53 -16.89 16.92
N SER A 58 23.70 -16.23 17.73
CA SER A 58 22.76 -16.89 18.63
C SER A 58 21.31 -16.70 18.14
N GLU A 59 20.48 -17.73 18.27
CA GLU A 59 19.06 -17.70 17.88
C GLU A 59 18.22 -16.93 18.92
N GLN A 60 18.49 -15.63 19.07
CA GLN A 60 17.63 -14.71 19.79
C GLN A 60 16.60 -14.10 18.83
N THR A 61 15.34 -14.51 18.97
CA THR A 61 14.21 -13.81 18.35
C THR A 61 14.02 -12.48 19.06
N THR A 62 14.74 -11.46 18.60
CA THR A 62 14.54 -10.07 19.04
C THR A 62 13.17 -9.61 18.59
N GLU A 63 12.19 -9.59 19.49
CA GLU A 63 10.92 -8.89 19.27
C GLU A 63 11.24 -7.40 19.04
N PHE A 64 11.02 -6.95 17.81
CA PHE A 64 11.32 -5.59 17.38
C PHE A 64 10.20 -4.65 17.83
N TYR A 65 10.19 -4.33 19.13
CA TYR A 65 9.29 -3.32 19.67
C TYR A 65 9.72 -1.92 19.22
N LEU A 66 8.79 -1.20 18.59
CA LEU A 66 8.97 0.23 18.28
C LEU A 66 9.19 1.04 19.57
N PRO A 67 10.01 2.10 19.54
CA PRO A 67 10.07 3.07 20.63
C PRO A 67 8.70 3.67 20.92
N LYS A 68 8.35 3.88 22.19
CA LYS A 68 6.98 4.31 22.56
C LYS A 68 6.50 5.55 21.79
N GLU A 69 7.35 6.54 21.54
CA GLU A 69 6.97 7.76 20.80
C GLU A 69 6.58 7.47 19.34
N GLU A 70 7.09 6.38 18.75
CA GLU A 70 6.72 5.91 17.42
C GLU A 70 5.42 5.09 17.48
N THR A 71 5.24 4.25 18.51
CA THR A 71 3.98 3.55 18.77
C THR A 71 2.81 4.51 18.99
N ASP A 72 2.98 5.51 19.87
CA ASP A 72 1.95 6.52 20.18
C ASP A 72 1.48 7.26 18.90
N LYS A 73 2.41 7.57 17.98
CA LYS A 73 2.13 8.21 16.68
C LYS A 73 1.52 7.25 15.65
N LEU A 74 1.89 5.97 15.69
CA LEU A 74 1.32 4.96 14.80
C LEU A 74 -0.15 4.71 15.17
N GLU A 75 -0.44 4.63 16.46
CA GLU A 75 -1.81 4.57 16.98
C GLU A 75 -2.63 5.81 16.61
N GLU A 76 -2.08 7.02 16.71
CA GLU A 76 -2.75 8.26 16.27
C GLU A 76 -3.14 8.20 14.78
N GLN A 77 -2.23 7.77 13.90
CA GLN A 77 -2.50 7.58 12.47
C GLN A 77 -3.54 6.47 12.21
N TYR A 78 -3.49 5.36 12.96
CA TYR A 78 -4.47 4.28 12.82
C TYR A 78 -5.88 4.76 13.20
N ARG A 79 -6.03 5.58 14.25
CA ARG A 79 -7.32 6.18 14.65
C ARG A 79 -7.82 7.20 13.62
N GLU A 80 -6.95 8.04 13.05
CA GLU A 80 -7.33 8.98 11.99
C GLU A 80 -7.82 8.25 10.74
N VAL A 81 -7.07 7.27 10.23
CA VAL A 81 -7.43 6.50 9.03
C VAL A 81 -8.71 5.68 9.26
N LEU A 82 -8.89 5.06 10.43
CA LEU A 82 -10.13 4.35 10.75
C LEU A 82 -11.36 5.29 10.80
N THR A 83 -11.18 6.55 11.19
CA THR A 83 -12.26 7.55 11.17
C THR A 83 -12.71 7.86 9.73
N GLN A 84 -11.78 7.93 8.77
CA GLN A 84 -12.12 8.10 7.36
C GLN A 84 -12.78 6.84 6.79
N ILE A 85 -12.27 5.65 7.12
CA ILE A 85 -12.84 4.35 6.71
C ILE A 85 -14.30 4.21 7.15
N LYS A 86 -14.64 4.60 8.39
CA LYS A 86 -16.05 4.60 8.87
C LYS A 86 -16.96 5.46 7.98
N THR A 87 -16.46 6.55 7.42
CA THR A 87 -17.23 7.41 6.51
C THR A 87 -17.43 6.74 5.15
N ALA A 88 -16.35 6.26 4.53
CA ALA A 88 -16.41 5.57 3.23
C ALA A 88 -17.26 4.27 3.27
N VAL A 89 -17.25 3.56 4.40
CA VAL A 89 -18.05 2.34 4.63
C VAL A 89 -19.54 2.67 4.78
N ALA A 90 -19.89 3.72 5.54
CA ALA A 90 -21.28 4.14 5.74
C ALA A 90 -21.94 4.63 4.42
N ASP A 91 -21.19 5.35 3.58
CA ASP A 91 -21.62 5.74 2.23
C ASP A 91 -21.51 4.60 1.19
N ARG A 92 -20.99 3.42 1.57
CA ARG A 92 -20.67 2.25 0.73
C ARG A 92 -19.82 2.60 -0.51
N ASN A 93 -18.93 3.57 -0.36
CA ASN A 93 -18.17 4.16 -1.45
C ASN A 93 -16.86 3.41 -1.71
N MET A 94 -16.87 2.44 -2.64
CA MET A 94 -15.68 1.61 -2.95
C MET A 94 -14.50 2.42 -3.52
N GLU A 95 -14.74 3.46 -4.32
CA GLU A 95 -13.71 4.35 -4.91
C GLU A 95 -12.94 5.12 -3.82
N GLU A 96 -13.66 5.61 -2.81
CA GLU A 96 -13.08 6.31 -1.65
C GLU A 96 -12.48 5.33 -0.64
N LEU A 97 -13.10 4.17 -0.43
CA LEU A 97 -12.56 3.12 0.44
C LEU A 97 -11.23 2.56 -0.08
N ALA A 98 -11.06 2.42 -1.40
CA ALA A 98 -9.81 2.01 -2.04
C ALA A 98 -8.63 2.90 -1.64
N GLN A 99 -8.86 4.21 -1.48
CA GLN A 99 -7.83 5.16 -1.04
C GLN A 99 -7.28 4.83 0.36
N TYR A 100 -8.05 4.14 1.21
CA TYR A 100 -7.66 3.71 2.55
C TYR A 100 -7.20 2.24 2.64
N VAL A 101 -7.14 1.51 1.52
CA VAL A 101 -6.59 0.14 1.47
C VAL A 101 -5.07 0.19 1.30
N ALA A 102 -4.34 -0.62 2.06
CA ALA A 102 -2.90 -0.80 1.95
C ALA A 102 -2.59 -2.03 1.07
N TYR A 103 -1.98 -1.82 -0.09
CA TYR A 103 -1.77 -2.87 -1.09
C TYR A 103 -0.38 -3.54 -0.96
N PRO A 104 -0.27 -4.86 -1.09
CA PRO A 104 -1.33 -5.84 -1.32
C PRO A 104 -2.20 -6.08 -0.07
N CYS A 105 -3.52 -6.02 -0.23
CA CYS A 105 -4.48 -6.23 0.86
C CYS A 105 -5.08 -7.63 0.78
N TYR A 106 -5.16 -8.35 1.89
CA TYR A 106 -5.89 -9.62 1.98
C TYR A 106 -7.41 -9.38 1.88
N VAL A 107 -8.13 -10.22 1.15
CA VAL A 107 -9.60 -10.15 1.05
C VAL A 107 -10.16 -11.58 1.06
N GLY A 108 -10.69 -12.02 2.20
CA GLY A 108 -11.13 -13.41 2.44
C GLY A 108 -12.49 -13.81 1.87
N ILE A 109 -12.83 -13.34 0.67
CA ILE A 109 -14.09 -13.69 -0.02
C ILE A 109 -13.90 -14.89 -0.98
N PRO A 110 -14.96 -15.48 -1.58
CA PRO A 110 -14.78 -16.57 -2.54
C PRO A 110 -13.94 -16.18 -3.77
N ASP A 111 -13.08 -17.09 -4.22
CA ASP A 111 -12.20 -16.99 -5.40
C ASP A 111 -11.17 -15.83 -5.44
N VAL A 112 -11.25 -14.87 -4.51
CA VAL A 112 -10.24 -13.83 -4.25
C VAL A 112 -9.52 -14.13 -2.94
N ILE A 113 -8.22 -13.82 -2.86
CA ILE A 113 -7.45 -13.92 -1.60
C ILE A 113 -6.68 -12.63 -1.28
N ALA A 114 -6.33 -11.84 -2.28
CA ALA A 114 -5.72 -10.54 -2.11
C ALA A 114 -5.86 -9.69 -3.39
N VAL A 115 -5.94 -8.38 -3.21
CA VAL A 115 -5.94 -7.34 -4.26
C VAL A 115 -4.64 -6.53 -4.21
N ARG A 116 -4.19 -6.00 -5.35
CA ARG A 116 -2.90 -5.30 -5.53
C ARG A 116 -3.01 -3.86 -6.02
N SER A 117 -4.21 -3.39 -6.32
CA SER A 117 -4.47 -2.02 -6.77
C SER A 117 -5.88 -1.57 -6.42
N GLU A 118 -6.10 -0.27 -6.51
CA GLU A 118 -7.41 0.36 -6.37
C GLU A 118 -8.39 -0.19 -7.43
N GLU A 119 -7.95 -0.36 -8.68
CA GLU A 119 -8.73 -1.02 -9.75
C GLU A 119 -9.09 -2.50 -9.43
N GLU A 120 -8.20 -3.27 -8.80
CA GLU A 120 -8.53 -4.65 -8.36
C GLU A 120 -9.53 -4.68 -7.20
N PHE A 121 -9.59 -3.64 -6.36
CA PHE A 121 -10.50 -3.55 -5.22
C PHE A 121 -11.87 -2.97 -5.58
N GLU A 122 -11.91 -1.91 -6.40
CA GLU A 122 -13.14 -1.30 -6.92
C GLU A 122 -13.94 -2.25 -7.82
N ALA A 123 -13.26 -3.22 -8.45
CA ALA A 123 -13.89 -4.26 -9.26
C ALA A 123 -14.56 -5.39 -8.44
N LEU A 124 -14.43 -5.40 -7.11
CA LEU A 124 -15.09 -6.39 -6.24
C LEU A 124 -16.58 -6.10 -6.07
N ASP A 125 -17.36 -7.13 -5.74
CA ASP A 125 -18.76 -6.98 -5.37
C ASP A 125 -18.87 -6.30 -3.99
N VAL A 126 -19.41 -5.07 -3.97
CA VAL A 126 -19.61 -4.28 -2.76
C VAL A 126 -20.48 -4.99 -1.71
N ASP A 127 -21.38 -5.88 -2.11
CA ASP A 127 -22.22 -6.64 -1.17
C ASP A 127 -21.50 -7.91 -0.63
N GLN A 128 -20.38 -8.32 -1.24
CA GLN A 128 -19.47 -9.32 -0.69
C GLN A 128 -18.39 -8.72 0.23
N VAL A 129 -17.94 -7.49 -0.05
CA VAL A 129 -16.97 -6.78 0.80
C VAL A 129 -17.68 -6.09 1.96
N LEU A 130 -18.60 -5.16 1.69
CA LEU A 130 -19.33 -4.44 2.73
C LEU A 130 -20.61 -5.20 3.10
N THR A 131 -20.47 -6.39 3.69
CA THR A 131 -21.59 -7.14 4.25
C THR A 131 -22.29 -6.33 5.35
N GLU A 132 -23.60 -6.53 5.56
CA GLU A 132 -24.37 -5.80 6.59
C GLU A 132 -23.73 -5.93 8.00
N GLU A 133 -23.17 -7.11 8.31
CA GLU A 133 -22.49 -7.39 9.57
C GLU A 133 -21.14 -6.67 9.69
N LEU A 134 -20.34 -6.59 8.62
CA LEU A 134 -19.08 -5.84 8.66
C LEU A 134 -19.30 -4.32 8.74
N VAL A 135 -20.34 -3.81 8.07
CA VAL A 135 -20.75 -2.40 8.18
C VAL A 135 -21.15 -2.08 9.63
N ASP A 136 -22.03 -2.86 10.25
CA ASP A 136 -22.46 -2.64 11.63
C ASP A 136 -21.28 -2.69 12.63
N VAL A 137 -20.35 -3.63 12.46
CA VAL A 137 -19.10 -3.69 13.23
C VAL A 137 -18.26 -2.42 13.08
N ILE A 138 -18.02 -1.97 11.85
CA ILE A 138 -17.19 -0.78 11.58
C ILE A 138 -17.89 0.49 12.09
N GLU A 139 -19.19 0.67 11.82
CA GLU A 139 -19.98 1.84 12.24
C GLU A 139 -20.06 1.97 13.77
N ASN A 140 -20.28 0.87 14.51
CA ASN A 140 -20.44 0.91 15.97
C ASN A 140 -19.11 0.82 16.76
N THR A 141 -17.98 0.51 16.12
CA THR A 141 -16.68 0.42 16.82
C THR A 141 -16.27 1.75 17.48
N ASP A 142 -15.93 1.66 18.78
CA ASP A 142 -15.31 2.73 19.57
C ASP A 142 -13.78 2.71 19.35
N ILE A 143 -13.30 3.66 18.53
CA ILE A 143 -11.91 3.78 18.09
C ILE A 143 -10.93 4.00 19.26
N ASP A 144 -11.36 4.66 20.34
CA ASP A 144 -10.52 4.93 21.51
C ASP A 144 -10.39 3.72 22.43
N SER A 145 -11.15 2.65 22.18
CA SER A 145 -11.14 1.39 22.96
C SER A 145 -10.29 0.26 22.34
N LEU A 146 -9.80 0.45 21.11
CA LEU A 146 -9.08 -0.59 20.35
C LEU A 146 -7.70 -0.91 20.95
N GLU A 147 -7.42 -2.21 21.09
CA GLU A 147 -6.11 -2.75 21.48
C GLU A 147 -5.19 -2.89 20.25
N LEU A 148 -3.92 -2.49 20.40
CA LEU A 148 -2.90 -2.65 19.36
C LEU A 148 -2.29 -4.06 19.42
N TYR A 149 -2.33 -4.78 18.30
CA TYR A 149 -1.63 -6.05 18.10
C TYR A 149 -0.49 -5.88 17.09
N ASP A 150 0.36 -6.92 16.93
CA ASP A 150 1.49 -6.91 15.99
C ASP A 150 1.08 -6.64 14.52
N ALA A 151 -0.15 -7.03 14.15
CA ALA A 151 -0.75 -6.77 12.83
C ALA A 151 -1.41 -5.39 12.71
N GLY A 152 -1.47 -4.62 13.81
CA GLY A 152 -2.20 -3.37 13.96
C GLY A 152 -3.52 -3.52 14.72
N TYR A 153 -4.50 -2.64 14.44
CA TYR A 153 -5.83 -2.74 15.06
C TYR A 153 -6.70 -3.75 14.32
N VAL A 154 -7.41 -4.60 15.07
CA VAL A 154 -8.45 -5.49 14.52
C VAL A 154 -9.83 -4.94 14.91
N VAL A 155 -10.65 -4.65 13.90
CA VAL A 155 -11.98 -4.05 14.05
C VAL A 155 -13.03 -5.14 13.84
N SER A 156 -13.50 -5.73 14.94
CA SER A 156 -14.34 -6.94 14.95
C SER A 156 -15.46 -6.89 15.99
N GLY A 157 -16.61 -7.51 15.71
CA GLY A 157 -17.65 -7.79 16.71
C GLY A 157 -17.26 -8.93 17.68
N GLU A 158 -18.17 -9.29 18.60
CA GLU A 158 -17.95 -10.33 19.64
C GLU A 158 -17.55 -11.72 19.07
N SER A 159 -17.94 -12.00 17.83
CA SER A 159 -17.61 -13.21 17.06
C SER A 159 -16.16 -13.26 16.58
N GLY A 160 -15.44 -12.13 16.57
CA GLY A 160 -14.12 -11.96 15.95
C GLY A 160 -14.15 -11.91 14.41
N LYS A 161 -15.27 -12.24 13.76
CA LYS A 161 -15.48 -12.19 12.31
C LYS A 161 -16.95 -11.87 11.97
N PRO A 162 -17.23 -11.09 10.89
CA PRO A 162 -16.26 -10.48 10.00
C PRO A 162 -15.46 -9.35 10.66
N ASN A 163 -14.30 -9.02 10.11
CA ASN A 163 -13.44 -7.95 10.61
C ASN A 163 -12.60 -7.30 9.51
N ILE A 164 -12.06 -6.11 9.81
CA ILE A 164 -10.90 -5.56 9.09
C ILE A 164 -9.69 -5.44 10.00
N THR A 165 -8.50 -5.47 9.41
CA THR A 165 -7.24 -5.13 10.07
C THR A 165 -6.73 -3.79 9.53
N ILE A 166 -6.52 -2.81 10.41
CA ILE A 166 -5.83 -1.54 10.11
C ILE A 166 -4.36 -1.72 10.48
N GLY A 167 -3.48 -1.61 9.50
CA GLY A 167 -2.04 -1.81 9.68
C GLY A 167 -1.21 -0.91 8.78
N THR A 168 0.08 -1.22 8.69
CA THR A 168 1.03 -0.58 7.77
C THR A 168 1.38 -1.55 6.65
N GLY A 169 1.21 -1.12 5.39
CA GLY A 169 1.51 -1.91 4.19
C GLY A 169 3.00 -2.04 3.89
N GLU A 170 3.34 -2.86 2.88
CA GLU A 170 4.73 -3.09 2.43
C GLU A 170 5.42 -1.81 1.91
N ASP A 171 4.64 -0.82 1.48
CA ASP A 171 5.07 0.50 1.02
C ASP A 171 5.15 1.56 2.14
N GLY A 172 4.76 1.21 3.37
CA GLY A 172 4.62 2.12 4.50
C GLY A 172 3.28 2.86 4.58
N LYS A 173 2.31 2.57 3.71
CA LYS A 173 0.96 3.17 3.77
C LYS A 173 0.19 2.62 4.97
N VAL A 174 -0.30 3.50 5.83
CA VAL A 174 -1.31 3.14 6.84
C VAL A 174 -2.66 2.93 6.15
N GLY A 175 -3.32 1.80 6.40
CA GLY A 175 -4.59 1.46 5.77
C GLY A 175 -5.12 0.09 6.14
N ILE A 176 -6.19 -0.34 5.47
CA ILE A 176 -6.73 -1.69 5.59
C ILE A 176 -5.75 -2.68 4.94
N THR A 177 -5.17 -3.56 5.74
CA THR A 177 -4.26 -4.64 5.27
C THR A 177 -4.99 -5.96 5.07
N GLY A 178 -6.19 -6.13 5.64
CA GLY A 178 -7.00 -7.32 5.46
C GLY A 178 -8.49 -7.12 5.73
N PHE A 179 -9.33 -7.76 4.90
CA PHE A 179 -10.75 -8.00 5.15
C PHE A 179 -10.96 -9.50 5.40
N ASN A 180 -11.58 -9.86 6.54
CA ASN A 180 -11.69 -11.24 7.02
C ASN A 180 -13.15 -11.66 7.22
N TYR A 181 -13.53 -12.82 6.67
CA TYR A 181 -14.84 -13.48 6.81
C TYR A 181 -14.64 -14.95 7.21
#